data_AF-A0A0R3Q945-F1
#
_entry.id   AF-A0A0R3Q945-F1
#
_cell.length_a   1.000
_cell.length_b   1.000
_cell.length_c   1.000
_cell.angle_alpha   90.00
_cell.angle_beta   90.00
_cell.angle_gamma   90.00
#
_symmetry.space_group_name_H-M   'P 1'
#
loop_
_entity.id
_entity.type
_entity.pdbx_description
1 polymer ?
#
loop_
_entity_poly.entity_id
_entity_poly.type
_entity_poly.pdbx_seq_one_letter_code
_entity_poly.pdbx_strand_id
1 'polypeptide(L)'
;MAEWCAENLRDCQAWKAEGIQISTTSNEAARLFDALLRQYVSWSDCAQLGGMDQTLRIMLEAEPNAIMSRVISLGLEVMGTGRSIRLDQNYRNQLNQLLNDATKYGTVYERNHAKAIHLFANDKMLAACEEWEKILNEIPNDLLALKFAQDAYFYLGNKQCIRDSIARVIPKWKSTTPCYRFFNSLLLFFSIF
;
A
#
# COMPACT_ATOMS: atom_id res chain seq x y z
N MET A 1 7.22 -11.00 18.77
CA MET A 1 6.46 -9.80 18.38
C MET A 1 7.44 -8.79 17.82
N ALA A 2 7.12 -8.13 16.71
CA ALA A 2 8.02 -7.13 16.13
C ALA A 2 7.95 -5.86 16.98
N GLU A 3 8.97 -5.53 17.76
CA GLU A 3 9.02 -4.29 18.55
C GLU A 3 9.51 -3.09 17.72
N TRP A 4 10.21 -3.35 16.61
CA TRP A 4 10.81 -2.33 15.73
C TRP A 4 9.80 -1.58 14.84
N CYS A 5 8.56 -2.05 14.76
CA CYS A 5 7.53 -1.55 13.84
C CYS A 5 7.12 -0.10 14.06
N ALA A 6 7.20 0.40 15.30
CA ALA A 6 6.82 1.77 15.66
C ALA A 6 8.00 2.76 15.67
N GLU A 7 9.22 2.29 15.39
CA GLU A 7 10.41 3.13 15.42
C GLU A 7 10.64 3.85 14.09
N ASN A 8 11.05 5.12 14.16
CA ASN A 8 11.43 5.94 13.00
C ASN A 8 10.36 5.91 11.88
N LEU A 9 9.10 6.09 12.26
CA LEU A 9 7.99 6.17 11.32
C LEU A 9 8.06 7.47 10.50
N ARG A 10 7.82 7.35 9.20
CA ARG A 10 7.87 8.46 8.26
C ARG A 10 6.68 9.39 8.48
N ASP A 11 6.96 10.66 8.75
CA ASP A 11 5.96 11.73 8.73
C ASP A 11 5.85 12.37 7.34
N CYS A 12 4.98 13.38 7.18
CA CYS A 12 4.72 13.99 5.87
C CYS A 12 6.01 14.53 5.21
N GLN A 13 6.95 15.05 6.01
CA GLN A 13 8.22 15.56 5.48
C GLN A 13 9.15 14.42 5.05
N ALA A 14 9.23 13.34 5.83
CA ALA A 14 10.01 12.17 5.49
C ALA A 14 9.51 11.50 4.19
N TRP A 15 8.19 11.32 4.04
CA TRP A 15 7.60 10.80 2.79
C TRP A 15 7.96 11.68 1.58
N LYS A 16 7.86 13.01 1.73
CA LYS A 16 8.23 13.94 0.66
C LYS A 16 9.73 13.90 0.33
N ALA A 17 10.60 13.72 1.33
CA ALA A 17 12.05 13.59 1.13
C ALA A 17 12.42 12.33 0.32
N GLU A 18 11.58 11.30 0.34
CA GLU A 18 11.72 10.09 -0.50
C GLU A 18 11.16 10.25 -1.91
N GLY A 19 10.61 11.43 -2.24
CA GLY A 19 9.98 11.70 -3.53
C GLY A 19 8.52 11.24 -3.62
N ILE A 20 7.91 10.83 -2.50
CA ILE A 20 6.51 10.41 -2.45
C ILE A 20 5.68 11.53 -1.84
N GLN A 21 4.87 12.19 -2.68
CA GLN A 21 3.99 13.26 -2.22
C GLN A 21 2.60 12.70 -1.89
N ILE A 22 2.28 12.71 -0.60
CA ILE A 22 0.95 12.41 -0.06
C ILE A 22 0.20 13.72 0.25
N SER A 23 -1.13 13.74 0.11
CA SER A 23 -1.95 14.95 0.30
C SER A 23 -2.23 15.27 1.77
N THR A 24 -2.06 14.29 2.67
CA THR A 24 -2.31 14.46 4.12
C THR A 24 -1.37 15.49 4.74
N THR A 25 -1.92 16.30 5.64
CA THR A 25 -1.16 17.26 6.45
C THR A 25 -0.96 16.76 7.89
N SER A 26 -1.64 15.68 8.28
CA SER A 26 -1.47 15.03 9.58
C SER A 26 -0.21 14.16 9.60
N ASN A 27 0.80 14.62 10.32
CA ASN A 27 2.00 13.82 10.61
C ASN A 27 1.65 12.50 11.34
N GLU A 28 0.58 12.48 12.13
CA GLU A 28 0.12 11.27 12.81
C GLU A 28 -0.41 10.25 11.79
N ALA A 29 -1.30 10.66 10.88
CA ALA A 29 -1.81 9.79 9.83
C ALA A 29 -0.69 9.25 8.94
N ALA A 30 0.27 10.10 8.56
CA ALA A 30 1.43 9.68 7.76
C ALA A 30 2.32 8.63 8.45
N ARG A 31 2.54 8.78 9.76
CA ARG A 31 3.31 7.80 10.56
C ARG A 31 2.57 6.48 10.73
N LEU A 32 1.27 6.55 11.02
CA LEU A 32 0.43 5.34 11.17
C LEU A 32 0.26 4.60 9.84
N PHE A 33 0.21 5.32 8.73
CA PHE A 33 0.26 4.74 7.38
C PHE A 33 1.55 3.96 7.16
N ASP A 34 2.71 4.55 7.50
CA ASP A 34 4.00 3.84 7.43
C ASP A 34 4.03 2.61 8.34
N ALA A 35 3.52 2.73 9.57
CA ALA A 35 3.46 1.62 10.51
C ALA A 35 2.57 0.47 10.02
N LEU A 36 1.40 0.78 9.48
CA LEU A 36 0.49 -0.20 8.92
C LEU A 36 1.10 -0.89 7.69
N LEU A 37 1.75 -0.13 6.81
CA LEU A 37 2.47 -0.67 5.65
C LEU A 37 3.57 -1.66 6.09
N ARG A 38 4.34 -1.33 7.11
CA ARG A 38 5.37 -2.22 7.66
C ARG A 38 4.79 -3.51 8.22
N GLN A 39 3.70 -3.42 8.98
CA GLN A 39 3.01 -4.59 9.54
C GLN A 39 2.47 -5.50 8.43
N TYR A 40 1.81 -4.91 7.43
CA TYR A 40 1.27 -5.63 6.28
C TYR A 40 2.36 -6.35 5.48
N VAL A 41 3.45 -5.64 5.13
CA VAL A 41 4.52 -6.21 4.32
C VAL A 41 5.28 -7.32 5.07
N SER A 42 5.42 -7.19 6.38
CA SER A 42 6.09 -8.20 7.22
C SER A 42 5.17 -9.31 7.73
N TRP A 43 3.86 -9.25 7.44
CA TRP A 43 2.86 -10.17 8.00
C TRP A 43 2.97 -10.31 9.52
N SER A 44 3.28 -9.22 10.21
CA SER A 44 3.59 -9.22 11.63
C SER A 44 2.89 -8.07 12.34
N ASP A 45 2.19 -8.40 13.43
CA ASP A 45 1.57 -7.38 14.28
C ASP A 45 2.59 -6.65 15.16
N CYS A 46 2.35 -5.35 15.29
CA CYS A 46 3.06 -4.45 16.15
C CYS A 46 2.41 -4.41 17.54
N ALA A 47 3.05 -5.02 18.54
CA ALA A 47 2.51 -5.05 19.91
C ALA A 47 2.26 -3.65 20.47
N GLN A 48 3.16 -2.71 20.19
CA GLN A 48 3.08 -1.33 20.68
C GLN A 48 1.90 -0.54 20.09
N LEU A 49 1.45 -0.90 18.88
CA LEU A 49 0.35 -0.22 18.20
C LEU A 49 -0.97 -1.01 18.28
N GLY A 50 -0.98 -2.14 18.99
CA GLY A 50 -2.15 -3.01 19.10
C GLY A 50 -2.46 -3.82 17.84
N GLY A 51 -1.46 -4.09 17.00
CA GLY A 51 -1.61 -4.82 15.75
C GLY A 51 -2.19 -4.00 14.60
N MET A 52 -2.42 -4.66 13.46
CA MET A 52 -2.88 -4.00 12.23
C MET A 52 -4.25 -3.33 12.40
N ASP A 53 -5.22 -4.00 13.02
CA ASP A 53 -6.59 -3.51 13.16
C ASP A 53 -6.66 -2.20 13.97
N GLN A 54 -5.98 -2.17 15.11
CA GLN A 54 -5.93 -0.99 15.96
C GLN A 54 -5.17 0.15 15.29
N THR A 55 -4.05 -0.16 14.62
CA THR A 55 -3.28 0.84 13.85
C THR A 55 -4.15 1.47 12.76
N LEU A 56 -4.89 0.65 12.01
CA LEU A 56 -5.78 1.09 10.94
C LEU A 56 -6.91 1.97 11.48
N ARG A 57 -7.52 1.60 12.60
CA ARG A 57 -8.58 2.40 13.25
C ARG A 57 -8.08 3.79 13.64
N ILE A 58 -6.95 3.87 14.36
CA ILE A 58 -6.38 5.15 14.82
C ILE A 58 -5.94 6.00 13.62
N MET A 59 -5.38 5.38 12.58
CA MET A 59 -4.98 6.09 11.35
C MET A 59 -6.16 6.78 10.66
N LEU A 60 -7.30 6.09 10.55
CA LEU A 60 -8.51 6.66 9.96
C LEU A 60 -9.14 7.73 10.85
N GLU A 61 -9.04 7.61 12.18
CA GLU A 61 -9.49 8.62 13.13
C GLU A 61 -8.63 9.89 13.09
N ALA A 62 -7.31 9.75 12.89
CA ALA A 62 -6.37 10.87 12.84
C ALA A 62 -6.61 11.82 11.65
N GLU A 63 -6.94 11.28 10.47
CA GLU A 63 -7.35 12.10 9.32
C GLU A 63 -8.27 11.29 8.38
N PRO A 64 -9.61 11.35 8.56
CA PRO A 64 -10.55 10.54 7.78
C PRO A 64 -10.52 10.79 6.26
N ASN A 65 -10.09 11.98 5.84
CA ASN A 65 -10.02 12.38 4.44
C ASN A 65 -8.66 12.08 3.79
N ALA A 66 -7.68 11.55 4.54
CA ALA A 66 -6.38 11.20 3.99
C ALA A 66 -6.54 10.09 2.92
N ILE A 67 -6.16 10.40 1.68
CA ILE A 67 -6.36 9.49 0.55
C ILE A 67 -5.57 8.20 0.74
N MET A 68 -4.28 8.28 1.09
CA MET A 68 -3.46 7.08 1.29
C MET A 68 -3.94 6.20 2.44
N SER A 69 -4.46 6.77 3.53
CA SER A 69 -5.04 6.01 4.64
C SER A 69 -6.26 5.20 4.18
N ARG A 70 -7.12 5.80 3.36
CA ARG A 70 -8.27 5.12 2.75
C ARG A 70 -7.87 4.12 1.67
N VAL A 71 -6.83 4.42 0.89
CA VAL A 71 -6.23 3.50 -0.10
C VAL A 71 -5.79 2.22 0.59
N ILE A 72 -4.94 2.29 1.64
CA ILE A 72 -4.48 1.06 2.29
C ILE A 72 -5.62 0.35 3.02
N SER A 73 -6.54 1.05 3.67
CA SER A 73 -7.67 0.41 4.36
C SER A 73 -8.58 -0.34 3.40
N LEU A 74 -9.04 0.31 2.32
CA LEU A 74 -9.89 -0.35 1.33
C LEU A 74 -9.11 -1.38 0.50
N GLY A 75 -7.83 -1.13 0.26
CA GLY A 75 -6.93 -2.05 -0.43
C GLY A 75 -6.69 -3.35 0.35
N LEU A 76 -6.54 -3.29 1.67
CA LEU A 76 -6.44 -4.49 2.51
C LEU A 76 -7.73 -5.32 2.46
N GLU A 77 -8.90 -4.69 2.40
CA GLU A 77 -10.19 -5.38 2.22
C GLU A 77 -10.29 -6.04 0.82
N VAL A 78 -9.81 -5.34 -0.22
CA VAL A 78 -9.73 -5.90 -1.58
C VAL A 78 -8.81 -7.13 -1.59
N MET A 79 -7.59 -6.99 -1.05
CA MET A 79 -6.58 -8.05 -1.03
C MET A 79 -7.01 -9.20 -0.11
N GLY A 80 -7.69 -8.93 1.00
CA GLY A 80 -8.22 -9.96 1.88
C GLY A 80 -9.35 -10.78 1.26
N THR A 81 -9.96 -10.31 0.16
CA THR A 81 -11.11 -10.94 -0.52
C THR A 81 -12.33 -11.19 0.39
N GLY A 82 -12.36 -10.56 1.58
CA GLY A 82 -13.41 -10.75 2.57
C GLY A 82 -14.69 -9.97 2.24
N ARG A 83 -14.59 -8.94 1.40
CA ARG A 83 -15.72 -8.10 0.97
C ARG A 83 -15.76 -8.00 -0.55
N SER A 84 -16.98 -7.92 -1.10
CA SER A 84 -17.21 -7.81 -2.53
C SER A 84 -18.09 -6.61 -2.85
N ILE A 85 -17.72 -5.82 -3.85
CA ILE A 85 -18.53 -4.69 -4.32
C ILE A 85 -19.90 -5.12 -4.88
N ARG A 86 -20.08 -6.41 -5.20
CA ARG A 86 -21.35 -6.97 -5.69
C ARG A 86 -22.33 -7.26 -4.55
N LEU A 87 -21.81 -7.61 -3.37
CA LEU A 87 -22.59 -8.02 -2.21
C LEU A 87 -22.70 -6.91 -1.15
N ASP A 88 -21.73 -5.99 -1.11
CA ASP A 88 -21.64 -4.91 -0.15
C ASP A 88 -21.70 -3.54 -0.84
N GLN A 89 -22.88 -2.95 -0.82
CA GLN A 89 -23.13 -1.65 -1.43
C GLN A 89 -22.39 -0.51 -0.70
N ASN A 90 -22.17 -0.64 0.62
CA ASN A 90 -21.43 0.37 1.39
C ASN A 90 -19.98 0.38 0.94
N TYR A 91 -19.36 -0.79 0.85
CA TYR A 91 -17.99 -0.93 0.35
C TYR A 91 -17.82 -0.37 -1.07
N ARG A 92 -18.77 -0.67 -1.97
CA ARG A 92 -18.80 -0.11 -3.32
C ARG A 92 -18.86 1.42 -3.30
N ASN A 93 -19.69 2.01 -2.45
CA ASN A 93 -19.81 3.46 -2.31
C ASN A 93 -18.51 4.08 -1.77
N GLN A 94 -17.86 3.45 -0.80
CA GLN A 94 -16.57 3.91 -0.24
C GLN A 94 -15.46 3.94 -1.29
N LEU A 95 -15.37 2.90 -2.14
CA LEU A 95 -14.42 2.86 -3.26
C LEU A 95 -14.69 3.93 -4.31
N ASN A 96 -15.96 4.14 -4.67
CA ASN A 96 -16.34 5.20 -5.61
C ASN A 96 -16.03 6.59 -5.04
N GLN A 97 -16.29 6.79 -3.75
CA GLN A 97 -15.96 8.03 -3.06
C GLN A 97 -14.44 8.25 -3.02
N LEU A 98 -13.64 7.21 -2.76
CA LEU A 98 -12.19 7.29 -2.77
C LEU A 98 -11.68 7.76 -4.13
N LEU A 99 -12.19 7.16 -5.21
CA LEU A 99 -11.81 7.54 -6.58
C LEU A 99 -12.16 9.00 -6.89
N ASN A 100 -13.35 9.45 -6.49
CA ASN A 100 -13.79 10.83 -6.70
C ASN A 100 -12.94 11.83 -5.91
N ASP A 101 -12.66 11.54 -4.65
CA ASP A 101 -11.90 12.40 -3.76
C ASP A 101 -10.44 12.49 -4.19
N ALA A 102 -9.82 11.35 -4.52
CA ALA A 102 -8.49 11.31 -5.09
C ALA A 102 -8.40 12.16 -6.38
N THR A 103 -9.44 12.12 -7.23
CA THR A 103 -9.48 12.95 -8.45
C THR A 103 -9.58 14.44 -8.14
N LYS A 104 -10.30 14.83 -7.08
CA LYS A 104 -10.52 16.23 -6.70
C LYS A 104 -9.31 16.89 -6.05
N TYR A 105 -8.66 16.20 -5.11
CA TYR A 105 -7.60 16.79 -4.28
C TYR A 105 -6.39 15.88 -4.02
N GLY A 106 -6.41 14.64 -4.52
CA GLY A 106 -5.27 13.73 -4.39
C GLY A 106 -4.14 14.05 -5.36
N THR A 107 -2.92 13.63 -4.99
CA THR A 107 -1.75 13.72 -5.87
C THR A 107 -1.84 12.72 -7.04
N VAL A 108 -0.96 12.84 -8.04
CA VAL A 108 -0.89 11.86 -9.15
C VAL A 108 -0.69 10.45 -8.61
N TYR A 109 0.22 10.31 -7.64
CA TYR A 109 0.52 9.08 -6.92
C TYR A 109 -0.72 8.46 -6.27
N GLU A 110 -1.46 9.25 -5.49
CA GLU A 110 -2.67 8.82 -4.78
C GLU A 110 -3.79 8.42 -5.74
N ARG A 111 -3.96 9.15 -6.84
CA ARG A 111 -4.96 8.83 -7.87
C ARG A 111 -4.67 7.49 -8.54
N ASN A 112 -3.41 7.21 -8.84
CA ASN A 112 -3.02 5.94 -9.47
C ASN A 112 -3.31 4.76 -8.53
N HIS A 113 -3.01 4.89 -7.24
CA HIS A 113 -3.35 3.87 -6.23
C HIS A 113 -4.86 3.66 -6.07
N ALA A 114 -5.63 4.75 -5.95
CA ALA A 114 -7.08 4.67 -5.84
C ALA A 114 -7.70 3.99 -7.08
N LYS A 115 -7.19 4.31 -8.28
CA LYS A 115 -7.60 3.68 -9.53
C LYS A 115 -7.25 2.19 -9.58
N ALA A 116 -6.05 1.80 -9.17
CA ALA A 116 -5.61 0.41 -9.16
C ALA A 116 -6.50 -0.46 -8.25
N ILE A 117 -6.79 0.00 -7.03
CA ILE A 117 -7.70 -0.70 -6.10
C ILE A 117 -9.10 -0.81 -6.69
N HIS A 118 -9.61 0.27 -7.29
CA HIS A 118 -10.92 0.25 -7.93
C HIS A 118 -10.99 -0.77 -9.09
N LEU A 119 -9.95 -0.87 -9.91
CA LEU A 119 -9.86 -1.86 -10.99
C LEU A 119 -9.85 -3.28 -10.43
N PHE A 120 -9.05 -3.53 -9.40
CA PHE A 120 -8.99 -4.85 -8.77
C PHE A 120 -10.36 -5.25 -8.21
N ALA A 121 -11.02 -4.35 -7.47
CA ALA A 121 -12.33 -4.60 -6.89
C ALA A 121 -13.42 -4.91 -7.94
N ASN A 122 -13.24 -4.46 -9.19
CA ASN A 122 -14.13 -4.71 -10.32
C ASN A 122 -13.65 -5.87 -11.22
N ASP A 123 -12.97 -6.86 -10.64
CA ASP A 123 -12.48 -8.07 -11.32
C ASP A 123 -11.44 -7.81 -12.45
N LYS A 124 -10.88 -6.59 -12.52
CA LYS A 124 -9.85 -6.21 -13.51
C LYS A 124 -8.45 -6.28 -12.90
N MET A 125 -8.10 -7.41 -12.31
CA MET A 125 -6.84 -7.59 -11.57
C MET A 125 -5.60 -7.32 -12.42
N LEU A 126 -5.56 -7.78 -13.68
CA LEU A 126 -4.42 -7.50 -14.59
C LEU A 126 -4.24 -6.00 -14.82
N ALA A 127 -5.32 -5.26 -15.06
CA ALA A 127 -5.27 -3.82 -15.23
C ALA A 127 -4.84 -3.11 -13.94
N ALA A 128 -5.22 -3.63 -12.76
CA ALA A 128 -4.73 -3.12 -11.49
C ALA A 128 -3.21 -3.29 -11.34
N CYS A 129 -2.68 -4.48 -11.69
CA CYS A 129 -1.24 -4.73 -11.73
C CYS A 129 -0.52 -3.72 -12.63
N GLU A 130 -1.03 -3.48 -13.84
CA GLU A 130 -0.43 -2.50 -14.77
C GLU A 130 -0.37 -1.09 -14.17
N GLU A 131 -1.39 -0.67 -13.41
CA GLU A 131 -1.36 0.63 -12.74
C GLU A 131 -0.33 0.68 -11.60
N TRP A 132 -0.19 -0.38 -10.79
CA TRP A 132 0.88 -0.43 -9.79
C TRP A 132 2.27 -0.49 -10.41
N GLU A 133 2.46 -1.20 -11.52
CA GLU A 133 3.72 -1.21 -12.27
C GLU A 133 4.07 0.17 -12.84
N LYS A 134 3.06 0.95 -13.28
CA LYS A 134 3.27 2.36 -13.67
C LYS A 134 3.77 3.19 -12.50
N ILE A 135 3.19 3.01 -11.31
CA ILE A 135 3.68 3.68 -10.09
C ILE A 135 5.12 3.28 -9.79
N LEU A 136 5.47 2.00 -9.86
CA LEU A 136 6.83 1.51 -9.60
C LEU A 136 7.87 1.99 -10.63
N ASN A 137 7.44 2.30 -11.85
CA ASN A 137 8.32 2.90 -12.86
C ASN A 137 8.73 4.32 -12.47
N GLU A 138 7.80 5.11 -11.94
CA GLU A 138 8.02 6.49 -11.49
C GLU A 138 8.68 6.54 -10.10
N ILE A 139 8.15 5.74 -9.17
CA ILE A 139 8.52 5.69 -7.75
C ILE A 139 8.92 4.24 -7.41
N PRO A 140 10.17 3.85 -7.67
CA PRO A 140 10.61 2.46 -7.49
C PRO A 140 10.64 2.02 -6.02
N ASN A 141 10.66 2.98 -5.09
CA ASN A 141 10.72 2.74 -3.64
C ASN A 141 9.32 2.66 -3.00
N ASP A 142 8.24 2.71 -3.80
CA ASP A 142 6.90 2.51 -3.27
C ASP A 142 6.66 1.04 -2.91
N LEU A 143 6.81 0.77 -1.61
CA LEU A 143 6.62 -0.56 -1.05
C LEU A 143 5.15 -1.02 -1.09
N LEU A 144 4.18 -0.10 -1.05
CA LEU A 144 2.76 -0.46 -1.11
C LEU A 144 2.39 -0.94 -2.51
N ALA A 145 2.77 -0.20 -3.55
CA ALA A 145 2.54 -0.63 -4.94
C ALA A 145 3.21 -1.97 -5.23
N LEU A 146 4.44 -2.17 -4.74
CA LEU A 146 5.15 -3.43 -4.90
C LEU A 146 4.40 -4.59 -4.23
N LYS A 147 3.96 -4.42 -2.99
CA LYS A 147 3.24 -5.46 -2.25
C LYS A 147 1.89 -5.78 -2.87
N PHE A 148 1.11 -4.75 -3.24
CA PHE A 148 -0.19 -4.95 -3.90
C PHE A 148 -0.05 -5.59 -5.28
N ALA A 149 0.94 -5.19 -6.09
CA ALA A 149 1.21 -5.86 -7.35
C ALA A 149 1.55 -7.35 -7.16
N GLN A 150 2.40 -7.66 -6.18
CA GLN A 150 2.74 -9.05 -5.85
C GLN A 150 1.53 -9.88 -5.43
N ASP A 151 0.74 -9.37 -4.49
CA ASP A 151 -0.45 -10.07 -4.00
C ASP A 151 -1.47 -10.26 -5.15
N ALA A 152 -1.62 -9.26 -6.02
CA ALA A 152 -2.46 -9.37 -7.20
C ALA A 152 -1.97 -10.42 -8.22
N TYR A 153 -0.66 -10.45 -8.50
CA TYR A 153 -0.09 -11.48 -9.36
C TYR A 153 -0.17 -12.89 -8.74
N PHE A 154 -0.12 -12.99 -7.41
CA PHE A 154 -0.35 -14.25 -6.70
C PHE A 154 -1.76 -14.78 -6.99
N TYR A 155 -2.80 -13.94 -6.91
CA TYR A 155 -4.17 -14.33 -7.30
C TYR A 155 -4.28 -14.74 -8.77
N LEU A 156 -3.48 -14.14 -9.65
CA LEU A 156 -3.44 -14.47 -11.08
C LEU A 156 -2.59 -15.71 -11.40
N GLY A 157 -1.86 -16.28 -10.43
CA GLY A 157 -0.90 -17.37 -10.65
C GLY A 157 0.31 -16.97 -11.50
N ASN A 158 0.57 -15.67 -11.66
CA ASN A 158 1.62 -15.16 -12.56
C ASN A 158 2.96 -14.99 -11.83
N LYS A 159 3.60 -16.11 -11.51
CA LYS A 159 4.90 -16.13 -10.82
C LYS A 159 6.01 -15.37 -11.54
N GLN A 160 5.96 -15.30 -12.87
CA GLN A 160 6.96 -14.59 -13.66
C GLN A 160 6.87 -13.09 -13.40
N CYS A 161 5.67 -12.51 -13.47
CA CYS A 161 5.48 -11.09 -13.21
C CYS A 161 5.81 -10.70 -11.77
N ILE A 162 5.59 -11.59 -10.79
CA ILE A 162 6.04 -11.33 -9.41
C ILE A 162 7.56 -11.14 -9.36
N ARG A 163 8.32 -12.10 -9.89
CA ARG A 163 9.79 -12.04 -9.93
C ARG A 163 10.27 -10.82 -10.71
N ASP A 164 9.69 -10.59 -11.88
CA ASP A 164 10.16 -9.56 -12.80
C ASP A 164 9.84 -8.15 -12.27
N SER A 165 8.73 -7.98 -11.53
CA SER A 165 8.38 -6.73 -10.83
C SER A 165 9.44 -6.34 -9.80
N ILE A 166 9.82 -7.30 -8.94
CA ILE A 166 10.89 -7.10 -7.96
C ILE A 166 12.23 -6.83 -8.67
N ALA A 167 12.57 -7.65 -9.67
CA ALA A 167 13.83 -7.53 -10.40
C ALA A 167 14.03 -6.15 -11.05
N ARG A 168 12.95 -5.52 -11.54
CA ARG A 168 13.00 -4.16 -12.09
C ARG A 168 13.32 -3.10 -11.05
N VAL A 169 12.88 -3.28 -9.81
CA VAL A 169 13.11 -2.29 -8.75
C VAL A 169 14.40 -2.53 -8.00
N ILE A 170 14.91 -3.77 -7.85
CA ILE A 170 16.15 -4.09 -7.11
C ILE A 170 17.29 -3.08 -7.35
N PRO A 171 17.69 -2.74 -8.60
CA PRO A 171 18.83 -1.87 -8.84
C PRO A 171 18.63 -0.43 -8.33
N LYS A 172 17.38 -0.03 -8.12
CA LYS A 172 16.98 1.31 -7.68
C LYS A 172 16.89 1.42 -6.15
N TRP A 173 16.83 0.29 -5.43
CA TRP A 173 16.81 0.27 -3.96
C TRP A 173 18.23 0.36 -3.40
N LYS A 174 18.43 1.23 -2.41
CA LYS A 174 19.69 1.36 -1.68
C LYS A 174 19.51 0.84 -0.26
N SER A 175 20.59 0.39 0.36
CA SER A 175 20.57 -0.03 1.78
C SER A 175 20.14 1.08 2.74
N THR A 176 20.32 2.34 2.33
CA THR A 176 19.89 3.53 3.07
C THR A 176 18.42 3.89 2.84
N THR A 177 17.74 3.28 1.87
CA THR A 177 16.32 3.55 1.61
C THR A 177 15.48 3.04 2.78
N PRO A 178 14.58 3.85 3.34
CA PRO A 178 13.68 3.38 4.37
C PRO A 178 12.88 2.16 3.92
N CYS A 179 12.63 1.26 4.86
CA CYS A 179 12.04 -0.04 4.62
C CYS A 179 12.82 -1.03 3.71
N TYR A 180 14.12 -0.80 3.42
CA TYR A 180 14.94 -1.76 2.65
C TYR A 180 14.95 -3.18 3.22
N ARG A 181 14.90 -3.33 4.56
CA ARG A 181 14.79 -4.65 5.21
C ARG A 181 13.54 -5.42 4.78
N PHE A 182 12.40 -4.73 4.62
CA PHE A 182 11.14 -5.35 4.22
C PHE A 182 11.14 -5.70 2.75
N PHE A 183 11.73 -4.84 1.92
CA PHE A 183 11.98 -5.15 0.52
C PHE A 183 12.79 -6.45 0.37
N ASN A 184 13.82 -6.66 1.19
CA ASN A 184 14.57 -7.92 1.20
C ASN A 184 13.72 -9.11 1.64
N SER A 185 12.82 -8.94 2.62
CA SER A 185 11.89 -9.99 3.02
C SER A 185 10.97 -10.40 1.86
N LEU A 186 10.46 -9.43 1.09
CA LEU A 186 9.67 -9.70 -0.11
C LEU A 186 10.49 -10.45 -1.16
N LEU A 187 11.74 -10.04 -1.39
CA LEU A 187 12.64 -10.73 -2.33
C LEU A 187 12.93 -12.18 -1.91
N LEU A 188 13.16 -12.42 -0.62
CA LEU A 188 13.45 -13.76 -0.09
C LEU A 188 12.25 -14.71 -0.19
N PHE A 189 11.03 -14.23 0.05
CA PHE A 189 9.82 -15.05 -0.04
C PHE A 189 9.67 -15.74 -1.41
N PHE A 190 10.08 -15.10 -2.50
CA PHE A 190 10.02 -15.69 -3.85
C PHE A 190 11.22 -16.52 -4.23
N SER A 191 12.33 -16.47 -3.48
CA SER A 191 13.46 -17.39 -3.70
C SER A 191 13.09 -18.84 -3.37
N ILE A 192 11.93 -19.05 -2.74
CA ILE A 192 11.47 -20.31 -2.16
C ILE A 192 10.41 -21.00 -3.05
N PHE A 193 9.89 -20.33 -4.09
CA PHE A 193 8.89 -20.85 -5.04
C PHE A 193 9.42 -20.87 -6.48
#